data_AF-A0A8C0V5T6-F1
#
_entry.id   AF-A0A8C0V5T6-F1
#
_cell.length_a   1.000
_cell.length_b   1.000
_cell.length_c   1.000
_cell.angle_alpha   90.00
_cell.angle_beta   90.00
_cell.angle_gamma   90.00
#
_symmetry.space_group_name_H-M   'P 1'
#
loop_
_entity.id
_entity.type
_entity.pdbx_description
1 polymer ?
#
loop_
_entity_poly.entity_id
_entity_poly.type
_entity_poly.pdbx_seq_one_letter_code
_entity_poly.pdbx_strand_id
1 'polypeptide(L)'
;MERRGPVHALPEEIRKMPREQTVCKYCGVSYLTLHEFKVMEDKVKAMEKEIKVYKGSLEREQRLQAELQALHHDLERCRAESESKTERIKTLTVELKSKQEEMKTMKADLQYFQEEKETASKQSQVLRTTLEHHCSTLNKAVSLFPFIRGELDSIKEVISTNLENFAAMKEEIFRQIKAVSKEALTEIPKLNQRLAKSQRENECLQEKVKHLTEVADTVELKTQQLQTSLQQGSELQSRCRELQKETLDLTNQVETAGLQLQKVTAEMDHYKKLLLVKSAELDVCQSELKKIKYENGIVESRLMKELKEKEESLLICQQVCKHLQEEVAEKERKEEDLKRRTGRSESELETLKALLSQTEQEVLMLKQERELLLVSQQSRTEQLQEALRQKIPGLISSATKSLRMETEILEKKLQDAQMKLAEKDGDKEKEIQSLKRLISELEFQLTMEKSNSESFLDKLRKEIKHKTDELEKLTQEKTQLIHSLSQVQEENSLLQDTVRRECEERFE
;
A
#
# COMPACT_ATOMS: atom_id res chain seq x y z
N MET A 1 -59.58 2.46 36.52
CA MET A 1 -60.17 3.68 37.11
C MET A 1 -59.04 4.63 37.47
N GLU A 2 -58.86 5.73 36.75
CA GLU A 2 -57.97 6.81 37.20
C GLU A 2 -58.56 7.40 38.49
N ARG A 3 -57.92 7.13 39.62
CA ARG A 3 -58.27 7.79 40.89
C ARG A 3 -57.76 9.23 40.81
N ARG A 4 -58.62 10.17 40.42
CA ARG A 4 -58.34 11.61 40.55
C ARG A 4 -58.34 11.94 42.04
N GLY A 5 -57.15 12.06 42.61
CA GLY A 5 -56.96 12.62 43.95
C GLY A 5 -57.19 14.14 43.96
N PRO A 6 -57.29 14.76 45.14
CA PRO A 6 -57.44 16.21 45.27
C PRO A 6 -56.26 16.92 44.59
N VAL A 7 -56.55 17.85 43.68
CA VAL A 7 -55.55 18.58 42.88
C VAL A 7 -54.99 19.80 43.62
N HIS A 8 -55.63 20.20 44.72
CA HIS A 8 -55.29 21.40 45.48
C HIS A 8 -54.74 21.06 46.86
N ALA A 9 -53.91 21.96 47.39
CA ALA A 9 -53.44 21.88 48.77
C ALA A 9 -54.63 21.84 49.74
N LEU A 10 -54.49 21.09 50.83
CA LEU A 10 -55.53 21.03 51.86
C LEU A 10 -55.71 22.44 52.45
N PRO A 11 -56.95 22.98 52.52
CA PRO A 11 -57.21 24.29 53.10
C PRO A 11 -56.66 24.43 54.53
N GLU A 12 -56.21 25.63 54.89
CA GLU A 12 -55.56 25.87 56.19
C GLU A 12 -56.46 25.54 57.39
N GLU A 13 -57.77 25.68 57.21
CA GLU A 13 -58.80 25.42 58.19
C GLU A 13 -58.83 23.94 58.60
N ILE A 14 -58.61 23.03 57.64
CA ILE A 14 -58.60 21.57 57.89
C ILE A 14 -57.25 21.15 58.48
N ARG A 15 -56.16 21.82 58.10
CA ARG A 15 -54.82 21.55 58.65
C ARG A 15 -54.68 21.91 60.13
N LYS A 16 -55.43 22.90 60.60
CA LYS A 16 -55.41 23.38 62.00
C LYS A 16 -56.50 22.74 62.88
N MET A 17 -57.29 21.81 62.32
CA MET A 17 -58.41 21.17 63.00
C MET A 17 -57.94 20.04 63.96
N PRO A 18 -58.60 19.85 65.12
CA PRO A 18 -58.33 18.71 66.01
C PRO A 18 -58.52 17.37 65.27
N ARG A 19 -57.66 16.39 65.54
CA ARG A 19 -57.62 15.13 64.77
C ARG A 19 -58.96 14.39 64.81
N GLU A 20 -59.70 14.50 65.90
CA GLU A 20 -61.02 13.89 66.11
C GLU A 20 -62.08 14.41 65.13
N GLN A 21 -61.89 15.62 64.59
CA GLN A 21 -62.84 16.27 63.67
C GLN A 21 -62.43 16.13 62.19
N THR A 22 -61.22 15.62 61.93
CA THR A 22 -60.68 15.44 60.57
C THR A 22 -61.13 14.13 59.91
N VAL A 23 -61.93 13.34 60.61
CA VAL A 23 -62.42 12.02 60.16
C VAL A 23 -63.76 12.18 59.44
N CYS A 24 -63.85 11.65 58.23
CA CYS A 24 -65.10 11.64 57.48
C CYS A 24 -66.16 10.79 58.21
N LYS A 25 -67.31 11.38 58.56
CA LYS A 25 -68.40 10.69 59.26
C LYS A 25 -69.01 9.52 58.48
N TYR A 26 -68.84 9.46 57.16
CA TYR A 26 -69.42 8.42 56.31
C TYR A 26 -68.48 7.24 56.05
N CYS A 27 -67.18 7.47 55.94
CA CYS A 27 -66.21 6.41 55.58
C CYS A 27 -65.13 6.17 56.63
N GLY A 28 -65.07 6.96 57.71
CA GLY A 28 -64.12 6.77 58.82
C GLY A 28 -62.67 7.13 58.49
N VAL A 29 -62.37 7.64 57.29
CA VAL A 29 -61.00 8.01 56.88
C VAL A 29 -60.69 9.45 57.28
N SER A 30 -59.51 9.69 57.87
CA SER A 30 -59.01 11.04 58.15
C SER A 30 -58.55 11.74 56.87
N TYR A 31 -59.07 12.94 56.64
CA TYR A 31 -58.65 13.80 55.53
C TYR A 31 -57.17 14.19 55.61
N LEU A 32 -56.61 14.32 56.82
CA LEU A 32 -55.18 14.59 57.03
C LEU A 32 -54.33 13.39 56.62
N THR A 33 -54.68 12.19 57.11
CA THR A 33 -53.96 10.95 56.78
C THR A 33 -54.02 10.66 55.28
N LEU A 34 -55.18 10.84 54.63
CA LEU A 34 -55.30 10.67 53.19
C LEU A 34 -54.44 11.68 52.39
N HIS A 35 -54.35 12.93 52.86
CA HIS A 35 -53.48 13.95 52.27
C HIS A 35 -51.99 13.60 52.44
N GLU A 36 -51.57 13.14 53.63
CA GLU A 36 -50.19 12.70 53.89
C GLU A 36 -49.80 11.51 53.01
N PHE A 37 -50.69 10.51 52.86
CA PHE A 37 -50.48 9.41 51.90
C PHE A 37 -50.33 9.92 50.48
N LYS A 38 -51.13 10.90 50.07
CA LYS A 38 -51.04 11.48 48.72
C LYS A 38 -49.73 12.20 48.49
N VAL A 39 -49.28 13.02 49.45
CA VAL A 39 -47.97 13.69 49.40
C VAL A 39 -46.83 12.68 49.32
N MET A 40 -46.89 11.59 50.09
CA MET A 40 -45.87 10.53 50.02
C MET A 40 -45.91 9.77 48.69
N GLU A 41 -47.09 9.46 48.15
CA GLU A 41 -47.25 8.86 46.82
C GLU A 41 -46.65 9.75 45.73
N ASP A 42 -46.88 11.06 45.80
CA ASP A 42 -46.34 12.01 44.84
C ASP A 42 -44.82 12.17 44.98
N LYS A 43 -44.27 12.11 46.21
CA LYS A 43 -42.82 12.05 46.46
C LYS A 43 -42.18 10.77 45.91
N VAL A 44 -42.80 9.61 46.10
CA VAL A 44 -42.32 8.34 45.53
C VAL A 44 -42.33 8.42 44.00
N LYS A 45 -43.40 8.94 43.39
CA LYS A 45 -43.45 9.16 41.94
C LYS A 45 -42.38 10.14 41.44
N ALA A 46 -42.05 11.16 42.23
CA ALA A 46 -40.96 12.08 41.90
C ALA A 46 -39.60 11.36 41.98
N MET A 47 -39.33 10.64 43.07
CA MET A 47 -38.10 9.84 43.23
C MET A 47 -37.96 8.74 42.16
N GLU A 48 -39.04 8.07 41.78
CA GLU A 48 -39.03 7.07 40.70
C GLU A 48 -38.65 7.69 39.35
N LYS A 49 -39.07 8.94 39.09
CA LYS A 49 -38.64 9.69 37.90
C LYS A 49 -37.16 10.03 37.98
N GLU A 50 -36.68 10.50 39.13
CA GLU A 50 -35.26 10.79 39.35
C GLU A 50 -34.38 9.55 39.21
N ILE A 51 -34.77 8.41 39.80
CA ILE A 51 -34.04 7.14 39.67
C ILE A 51 -33.97 6.70 38.21
N LYS A 52 -35.03 6.86 37.42
CA LYS A 52 -35.00 6.56 35.98
C LYS A 52 -34.00 7.44 35.24
N VAL A 53 -33.92 8.73 35.59
CA VAL A 53 -32.93 9.66 35.03
C VAL A 53 -31.51 9.27 35.43
N TYR A 54 -31.27 8.93 36.70
CA TYR A 54 -29.97 8.47 37.18
C TYR A 54 -29.53 7.16 36.52
N LYS A 55 -30.45 6.19 36.35
CA LYS A 55 -30.15 4.94 35.65
C LYS A 55 -29.73 5.18 34.20
N GLY A 56 -30.45 6.04 33.47
CA GLY A 56 -30.06 6.43 32.12
C GLY A 56 -28.71 7.15 32.06
N SER A 57 -28.38 7.94 33.08
CA SER A 57 -27.08 8.61 33.21
C SER A 57 -25.93 7.62 33.45
N LEU A 58 -26.13 6.64 34.34
CA LEU A 58 -25.17 5.58 34.62
C LEU A 58 -24.91 4.71 33.37
N GLU A 59 -25.95 4.33 32.64
CA GLU A 59 -25.81 3.56 31.39
C GLU A 59 -25.04 4.37 30.32
N ARG A 60 -25.25 5.70 30.26
CA ARG A 60 -24.48 6.58 29.38
C ARG A 60 -23.00 6.63 29.80
N GLU A 61 -22.71 6.77 31.08
CA GLU A 61 -21.34 6.81 31.60
C GLU A 61 -20.59 5.49 31.33
N GLN A 62 -21.26 4.34 31.53
CA GLN A 62 -20.70 3.03 31.20
C GLN A 62 -20.39 2.89 29.71
N ARG A 63 -21.29 3.37 28.83
CA ARG A 63 -21.02 3.39 27.37
C ARG A 63 -19.81 4.27 27.03
N LEU A 64 -19.76 5.48 27.57
CA LEU A 64 -18.63 6.39 27.36
C LEU A 64 -17.32 5.80 27.88
N GLN A 65 -17.34 5.10 29.00
CA GLN A 65 -16.16 4.43 29.55
C GLN A 65 -15.68 3.29 28.65
N ALA A 66 -16.59 2.49 28.10
CA ALA A 66 -16.26 1.44 27.13
C ALA A 66 -15.71 2.04 25.82
N GLU A 67 -16.30 3.13 25.32
CA GLU A 67 -15.80 3.87 24.15
C GLU A 67 -14.40 4.44 24.39
N LEU A 68 -14.16 5.03 25.56
CA LEU A 68 -12.83 5.53 25.94
C LEU A 68 -11.79 4.42 26.02
N GLN A 69 -12.15 3.25 26.56
CA GLN A 69 -11.25 2.10 26.59
C GLN A 69 -10.95 1.59 25.18
N ALA A 70 -11.95 1.46 24.31
CA ALA A 70 -11.74 1.07 22.92
C ALA A 70 -10.80 2.05 22.20
N LEU A 71 -11.02 3.35 22.35
CA LEU A 71 -10.16 4.40 21.79
C LEU A 71 -8.72 4.33 22.31
N HIS A 72 -8.50 4.02 23.59
CA HIS A 72 -7.16 3.85 24.14
C HIS A 72 -6.43 2.66 23.49
N HIS A 73 -7.09 1.52 23.34
CA HIS A 73 -6.48 0.35 22.68
C HIS A 73 -6.15 0.64 21.22
N ASP A 74 -7.02 1.38 20.51
CA ASP A 74 -6.75 1.82 19.14
C ASP A 74 -5.55 2.77 19.05
N LEU A 75 -5.41 3.70 19.99
CA LEU A 75 -4.26 4.60 20.06
C LEU A 75 -2.95 3.84 20.32
N GLU A 76 -2.96 2.87 21.23
CA GLU A 76 -1.78 2.04 21.53
C GLU A 76 -1.38 1.19 20.33
N ARG A 77 -2.35 0.59 19.63
CA ARG A 77 -2.12 -0.16 18.40
C ARG A 77 -1.50 0.73 17.31
N CYS A 78 -2.07 1.92 17.09
CA CYS A 78 -1.54 2.89 16.14
C CYS A 78 -0.12 3.34 16.50
N ARG A 79 0.16 3.53 17.80
CA ARG A 79 1.51 3.88 18.28
C ARG A 79 2.50 2.77 17.97
N ALA A 80 2.19 1.52 18.31
CA ALA A 80 3.06 0.37 18.06
C ALA A 80 3.33 0.19 16.54
N GLU A 81 2.30 0.37 15.70
CA GLU A 81 2.46 0.31 14.25
C GLU A 81 3.36 1.44 13.72
N SER A 82 3.20 2.67 14.24
CA SER A 82 4.04 3.82 13.90
C SER A 82 5.51 3.61 14.30
N GLU A 83 5.76 3.07 15.49
CA GLU A 83 7.09 2.73 15.97
C GLU A 83 7.74 1.65 15.10
N SER A 84 7.00 0.58 14.77
CA SER A 84 7.46 -0.47 13.86
C SER A 84 7.82 0.07 12.47
N LYS A 85 6.96 0.93 11.89
CA LYS A 85 7.23 1.59 10.60
C LYS A 85 8.47 2.48 10.68
N THR A 86 8.63 3.21 11.77
CA THR A 86 9.81 4.08 12.00
C THR A 86 11.10 3.26 12.04
N GLU A 87 11.10 2.12 12.73
CA GLU A 87 12.28 1.25 12.82
C GLU A 87 12.63 0.60 11.48
N ARG A 88 11.61 0.23 10.71
CA ARG A 88 11.79 -0.25 9.33
C ARG A 88 12.40 0.82 8.43
N ILE A 89 11.95 2.06 8.54
CA ILE A 89 12.53 3.20 7.79
C ILE A 89 14.00 3.41 8.17
N LYS A 90 14.35 3.36 9.46
CA LYS A 90 15.75 3.48 9.89
C LYS A 90 16.63 2.37 9.28
N THR A 91 16.15 1.13 9.32
CA THR A 91 16.87 -0.02 8.74
C THR A 91 17.10 0.19 7.24
N LEU A 92 16.04 0.51 6.49
CA LEU A 92 16.14 0.79 5.05
C LEU A 92 17.05 1.99 4.75
N THR A 93 17.07 3.00 5.61
CA THR A 93 17.96 4.17 5.45
C THR A 93 19.43 3.77 5.58
N VAL A 94 19.77 2.87 6.50
CA VAL A 94 21.14 2.35 6.66
C VAL A 94 21.54 1.50 5.46
N GLU A 95 20.66 0.60 5.00
CA GLU A 95 20.89 -0.22 3.81
C GLU A 95 21.10 0.64 2.56
N LEU A 96 20.27 1.67 2.37
CA LEU A 96 20.38 2.61 1.25
C LEU A 96 21.73 3.33 1.26
N LYS A 97 22.19 3.79 2.43
CA LYS A 97 23.51 4.41 2.58
C LYS A 97 24.63 3.42 2.23
N SER A 98 24.55 2.18 2.71
CA SER A 98 25.52 1.14 2.36
C SER A 98 25.57 0.92 0.85
N LYS A 99 24.42 0.78 0.19
CA LYS A 99 24.34 0.63 -1.27
C LYS A 99 24.84 1.85 -2.03
N GLN A 100 24.66 3.04 -1.49
CA GLN A 100 25.21 4.26 -2.05
C GLN A 100 26.74 4.29 -2.01
N GLU A 101 27.36 3.83 -0.92
CA GLU A 101 28.83 3.73 -0.82
C GLU A 101 29.41 2.61 -1.69
N GLU A 102 28.74 1.45 -1.75
CA GLU A 102 29.10 0.37 -2.69
C GLU A 102 29.10 0.89 -4.14
N MET A 103 28.05 1.62 -4.54
CA MET A 103 27.95 2.21 -5.89
C MET A 103 29.04 3.25 -6.17
N LYS A 104 29.42 4.09 -5.19
CA LYS A 104 30.55 5.03 -5.35
C LYS A 104 31.86 4.28 -5.58
N THR A 105 32.08 3.20 -4.83
CA THR A 105 33.28 2.36 -4.96
C THR A 105 33.33 1.70 -6.33
N MET A 106 32.23 1.05 -6.75
CA MET A 106 32.13 0.45 -8.10
C MET A 106 32.35 1.48 -9.22
N LYS A 107 31.90 2.73 -9.04
CA LYS A 107 32.14 3.80 -10.02
C LYS A 107 33.61 4.17 -10.11
N ALA A 108 34.33 4.22 -8.99
CA ALA A 108 35.77 4.46 -8.98
C ALA A 108 36.53 3.31 -9.66
N ASP A 109 36.15 2.06 -9.37
CA ASP A 109 36.75 0.89 -10.02
C ASP A 109 36.50 0.89 -11.54
N LEU A 110 35.30 1.26 -11.98
CA LEU A 110 34.99 1.37 -13.41
C LEU A 110 35.88 2.41 -14.12
N GLN A 111 36.11 3.57 -13.48
CA GLN A 111 37.01 4.59 -14.00
C GLN A 111 38.44 4.07 -14.09
N TYR A 112 38.92 3.41 -13.05
CA TYR A 112 40.24 2.77 -13.02
C TYR A 112 40.41 1.76 -14.18
N PHE A 113 39.47 0.83 -14.35
CA PHE A 113 39.54 -0.15 -15.44
C PHE A 113 39.44 0.50 -16.82
N GLN A 114 38.73 1.62 -16.94
CA GLN A 114 38.64 2.36 -18.19
C GLN A 114 39.99 3.02 -18.56
N GLU A 115 40.70 3.58 -17.59
CA GLU A 115 42.05 4.13 -17.77
C GLU A 115 43.08 3.02 -18.09
N GLU A 116 43.00 1.88 -17.41
CA GLU A 116 43.86 0.72 -17.67
C GLU A 116 43.64 0.19 -19.10
N LYS A 117 42.38 0.07 -19.53
CA LYS A 117 42.03 -0.30 -20.90
C LYS A 117 42.60 0.68 -21.93
N GLU A 118 42.51 1.98 -21.68
CA GLU A 118 43.06 2.99 -22.60
C GLU A 118 44.59 2.87 -22.71
N THR A 119 45.25 2.64 -21.58
CA THR A 119 46.70 2.44 -21.52
C THR A 119 47.12 1.19 -22.27
N ALA A 120 46.43 0.06 -22.05
CA ALA A 120 46.67 -1.19 -22.77
C ALA A 120 46.41 -1.04 -24.29
N SER A 121 45.37 -0.30 -24.68
CA SER A 121 45.09 0.01 -26.08
C SER A 121 46.20 0.83 -26.74
N LYS A 122 46.75 1.83 -26.03
CA LYS A 122 47.90 2.63 -26.50
C LYS A 122 49.14 1.75 -26.68
N GLN A 123 49.42 0.87 -25.71
CA GLN A 123 50.55 -0.08 -25.81
C GLN A 123 50.38 -1.05 -26.99
N SER A 124 49.20 -1.63 -27.17
CA SER A 124 48.89 -2.51 -28.30
C SER A 124 49.10 -1.81 -29.64
N GLN A 125 48.69 -0.54 -29.75
CA GLN A 125 48.89 0.25 -30.96
C GLN A 125 50.38 0.47 -31.26
N VAL A 126 51.21 0.76 -30.25
CA VAL A 126 52.67 0.90 -30.41
C VAL A 126 53.31 -0.41 -30.86
N LEU A 127 52.90 -1.54 -30.29
CA LEU A 127 53.39 -2.86 -30.71
C LEU A 127 52.98 -3.16 -32.16
N ARG A 128 51.75 -2.82 -32.55
CA ARG A 128 51.27 -2.99 -33.92
C ARG A 128 52.09 -2.20 -34.93
N THR A 129 52.32 -0.91 -34.69
CA THR A 129 53.11 -0.07 -35.59
C THR A 129 54.57 -0.54 -35.68
N THR A 130 55.12 -1.02 -34.57
CA THR A 130 56.47 -1.61 -34.53
C THR A 130 56.54 -2.90 -35.37
N LEU A 131 55.53 -3.76 -35.24
CA LEU A 131 55.43 -4.99 -36.03
C LEU A 131 55.29 -4.71 -37.53
N GLU A 132 54.45 -3.74 -37.90
CA GLU A 132 54.30 -3.29 -39.29
C GLU A 132 55.62 -2.78 -39.87
N HIS A 133 56.39 -2.02 -39.08
CA HIS A 133 57.71 -1.54 -39.46
C HIS A 133 58.71 -2.69 -39.67
N HIS A 134 58.74 -3.67 -38.75
CA HIS A 134 59.57 -4.86 -38.91
C HIS A 134 59.18 -5.69 -40.13
N CYS A 135 57.89 -5.89 -40.37
CA CYS A 135 57.40 -6.59 -41.57
C CYS A 135 57.82 -5.86 -42.85
N SER A 136 57.71 -4.52 -42.90
CA SER A 136 58.19 -3.75 -44.05
C SER A 136 59.70 -3.90 -44.26
N THR A 137 60.49 -3.85 -43.19
CA THR A 137 61.94 -4.02 -43.25
C THR A 137 62.31 -5.41 -43.74
N LEU A 138 61.64 -6.45 -43.23
CA LEU A 138 61.85 -7.82 -43.66
C LEU A 138 61.49 -8.00 -45.14
N ASN A 139 60.36 -7.46 -45.59
CA ASN A 139 59.97 -7.50 -47.00
C ASN A 139 61.02 -6.83 -47.91
N LYS A 140 61.60 -5.69 -47.48
CA LYS A 140 62.72 -5.05 -48.19
C LYS A 140 63.94 -5.97 -48.24
N ALA A 141 64.35 -6.56 -47.12
CA ALA A 141 65.48 -7.49 -47.09
C ALA A 141 65.25 -8.71 -47.99
N VAL A 142 64.05 -9.30 -47.96
CA VAL A 142 63.67 -10.43 -48.81
C VAL A 142 63.72 -10.06 -50.29
N SER A 143 63.31 -8.82 -50.64
CA SER A 143 63.38 -8.34 -52.03
C SER A 143 64.80 -8.21 -52.58
N LEU A 144 65.83 -8.17 -51.71
CA LEU A 144 67.24 -8.15 -52.12
C LEU A 144 67.81 -9.55 -52.41
N PHE A 145 67.17 -10.63 -51.92
CA PHE A 145 67.69 -11.97 -52.13
C PHE A 145 67.80 -12.40 -53.60
N PRO A 146 66.84 -12.09 -54.50
CA PRO A 146 66.99 -12.39 -55.92
C PRO A 146 68.22 -11.73 -56.53
N PHE A 147 68.51 -10.48 -56.14
CA PHE A 147 69.69 -9.75 -56.61
C PHE A 147 70.98 -10.42 -56.12
N ILE A 148 71.10 -10.68 -54.82
CA ILE A 148 72.27 -11.36 -54.24
C ILE A 148 72.48 -12.74 -54.87
N ARG A 149 71.39 -13.48 -55.11
CA ARG A 149 71.44 -14.78 -55.80
C ARG A 149 71.98 -14.63 -57.23
N GLY A 150 71.50 -13.64 -57.98
CA GLY A 150 71.98 -13.35 -59.33
C GLY A 150 73.47 -13.02 -59.37
N GLU A 151 73.97 -12.21 -58.42
CA GLU A 151 75.41 -11.92 -58.29
C GLU A 151 76.22 -13.18 -57.97
N LEU A 152 75.73 -14.04 -57.08
CA LEU A 152 76.35 -15.33 -56.76
C LEU A 152 76.42 -16.27 -57.97
N ASP A 153 75.35 -16.35 -58.74
CA ASP A 153 75.29 -17.16 -59.96
C ASP A 153 76.27 -16.62 -61.02
N SER A 154 76.35 -15.30 -61.19
CA SER A 154 77.33 -14.64 -62.06
C SER A 154 78.78 -14.94 -61.64
N ILE A 155 79.11 -14.78 -60.35
CA ILE A 155 80.44 -15.13 -59.82
C ILE A 155 80.76 -16.60 -60.07
N LYS A 156 79.80 -17.50 -59.85
CA LYS A 156 79.95 -18.94 -60.09
C LYS A 156 80.24 -19.23 -61.56
N GLU A 157 79.57 -18.56 -62.49
CA GLU A 157 79.79 -18.69 -63.93
C GLU A 157 81.21 -18.22 -64.32
N VAL A 158 81.63 -17.07 -63.79
CA VAL A 158 83.00 -16.54 -64.00
C VAL A 158 84.06 -17.52 -63.48
N ILE A 159 83.88 -18.06 -62.27
CA ILE A 159 84.80 -19.05 -61.70
C ILE A 159 84.84 -20.32 -62.56
N SER A 160 83.68 -20.82 -62.98
CA SER A 160 83.58 -22.03 -63.82
C SER A 160 84.32 -21.83 -65.15
N THR A 161 84.08 -20.70 -65.80
CA THR A 161 84.76 -20.30 -67.05
C THR A 161 86.28 -20.21 -66.86
N ASN A 162 86.74 -19.63 -65.75
CA ASN A 162 88.16 -19.53 -65.45
C ASN A 162 88.81 -20.89 -65.17
N LEU A 163 88.10 -21.81 -64.51
CA LEU A 163 88.58 -23.18 -64.29
C LEU A 163 88.72 -23.94 -65.61
N GLU A 164 87.75 -23.79 -66.53
CA GLU A 164 87.82 -24.36 -67.88
C GLU A 164 89.01 -23.78 -68.67
N ASN A 165 89.19 -22.46 -68.65
CA ASN A 165 90.33 -21.78 -69.27
C ASN A 165 91.67 -22.26 -68.69
N PHE A 166 91.76 -22.42 -67.37
CA PHE A 166 92.97 -22.93 -66.72
C PHE A 166 93.25 -24.38 -67.11
N ALA A 167 92.23 -25.23 -67.20
CA ALA A 167 92.37 -26.60 -67.67
C ALA A 167 92.88 -26.64 -69.12
N ALA A 168 92.32 -25.83 -70.02
CA ALA A 168 92.76 -25.72 -71.40
C ALA A 168 94.22 -25.23 -71.52
N MET A 169 94.58 -24.21 -70.74
CA MET A 169 95.95 -23.68 -70.67
C MET A 169 96.93 -24.75 -70.16
N LYS A 170 96.56 -25.49 -69.11
CA LYS A 170 97.37 -26.60 -68.60
C LYS A 170 97.60 -27.66 -69.69
N GLU A 171 96.58 -28.05 -70.43
CA GLU A 171 96.71 -29.00 -71.55
C GLU A 171 97.63 -28.49 -72.67
N GLU A 172 97.53 -27.19 -73.00
CA GLU A 172 98.42 -26.54 -73.97
C GLU A 172 99.89 -26.58 -73.51
N ILE A 173 100.16 -26.20 -72.25
CA ILE A 173 101.51 -26.25 -71.67
C ILE A 173 102.05 -27.68 -71.71
N PHE A 174 101.23 -28.68 -71.34
CA PHE A 174 101.64 -30.08 -71.44
C PHE A 174 101.98 -30.50 -72.87
N ARG A 175 101.20 -30.05 -73.87
CA ARG A 175 101.51 -30.28 -75.29
C ARG A 175 102.84 -29.64 -75.69
N GLN A 176 103.11 -28.41 -75.27
CA GLN A 176 104.37 -27.72 -75.53
C GLN A 176 105.58 -28.41 -74.89
N ILE A 177 105.49 -28.80 -73.61
CA ILE A 177 106.55 -29.53 -72.90
C ILE A 177 106.87 -30.83 -73.64
N LYS A 178 105.84 -31.56 -74.09
CA LYS A 178 106.02 -32.82 -74.83
C LYS A 178 106.71 -32.59 -76.19
N ALA A 179 106.37 -31.50 -76.89
CA ALA A 179 107.02 -31.13 -78.15
C ALA A 179 108.50 -30.79 -77.95
N VAL A 180 108.82 -29.92 -77.00
CA VAL A 180 110.21 -29.54 -76.66
C VAL A 180 111.01 -30.75 -76.22
N SER A 181 110.44 -31.63 -75.38
CA SER A 181 111.11 -32.86 -74.94
C SER A 181 111.41 -33.80 -76.11
N LYS A 182 110.48 -33.93 -77.07
CA LYS A 182 110.68 -34.73 -78.28
C LYS A 182 111.79 -34.14 -79.15
N GLU A 183 111.81 -32.83 -79.34
CA GLU A 183 112.85 -32.13 -80.10
C GLU A 183 114.23 -32.29 -79.45
N ALA A 184 114.33 -32.09 -78.13
CA ALA A 184 115.55 -32.33 -77.36
C ALA A 184 116.06 -33.77 -77.50
N LEU A 185 115.16 -34.76 -77.43
CA LEU A 185 115.50 -36.18 -77.62
C LEU A 185 116.04 -36.49 -79.03
N THR A 186 115.66 -35.71 -80.06
CA THR A 186 116.21 -35.87 -81.43
C THR A 186 117.51 -35.13 -81.68
N GLU A 187 117.82 -34.08 -80.90
CA GLU A 187 119.08 -33.33 -81.01
C GLU A 187 120.23 -33.94 -80.20
N ILE A 188 119.94 -34.53 -79.02
CA ILE A 188 120.96 -35.20 -78.17
C ILE A 188 121.81 -36.24 -78.95
N PRO A 189 121.24 -37.13 -79.79
CA PRO A 189 122.02 -38.10 -80.56
C PRO A 189 122.90 -37.43 -81.62
N LYS A 190 122.42 -36.36 -82.27
CA LYS A 190 123.17 -35.62 -83.30
C LYS A 190 124.39 -34.94 -82.69
N LEU A 191 124.23 -34.35 -81.50
CA LEU A 191 125.34 -33.76 -80.75
C LEU A 191 126.35 -34.81 -80.29
N ASN A 192 125.88 -35.95 -79.76
CA ASN A 192 126.74 -37.07 -79.37
C ASN A 192 127.52 -37.66 -80.56
N GLN A 193 126.91 -37.73 -81.75
CA GLN A 193 127.60 -38.15 -82.96
C GLN A 193 128.72 -37.18 -83.38
N ARG A 194 128.48 -35.86 -83.27
CA ARG A 194 129.51 -34.84 -83.54
C ARG A 194 130.65 -34.92 -82.54
N LEU A 195 130.35 -35.14 -81.26
CA LEU A 195 131.34 -35.33 -80.21
C LEU A 195 132.24 -36.55 -80.46
N ALA A 196 131.65 -37.70 -80.80
CA ALA A 196 132.38 -38.92 -81.09
C ALA A 196 133.26 -38.84 -82.36
N LYS A 197 132.91 -37.97 -83.31
CA LYS A 197 133.73 -37.69 -84.49
C LYS A 197 134.97 -36.87 -84.11
N SER A 198 134.78 -35.82 -83.29
CA SER A 198 135.87 -34.97 -82.80
C SER A 198 136.84 -35.73 -81.88
N GLN A 199 136.35 -36.66 -81.05
CA GLN A 199 137.20 -37.49 -80.19
C GLN A 199 138.14 -38.42 -80.98
N ARG A 200 137.66 -39.04 -82.07
CA ARG A 200 138.49 -39.90 -82.95
C ARG A 200 139.58 -39.13 -83.70
N GLU A 201 139.32 -37.87 -84.06
CA GLU A 201 140.34 -36.99 -84.67
C GLU A 201 141.46 -36.67 -83.66
N ASN A 202 141.14 -36.58 -82.37
CA ASN A 202 142.09 -36.28 -81.31
C ASN A 202 143.05 -37.45 -81.01
N GLU A 203 142.55 -38.69 -81.03
CA GLU A 203 143.37 -39.90 -80.82
C GLU A 203 144.40 -40.12 -81.94
N CYS A 204 144.06 -39.81 -83.20
CA CYS A 204 144.97 -39.93 -84.35
C CYS A 204 146.15 -38.92 -84.29
N LEU A 205 145.95 -37.78 -83.64
CA LEU A 205 146.99 -36.76 -83.45
C LEU A 205 147.94 -37.11 -82.30
N GLN A 206 147.45 -37.80 -81.25
CA GLN A 206 148.27 -38.24 -80.10
C GLN A 206 149.30 -39.32 -80.44
N GLU A 207 149.03 -40.18 -81.44
CA GLU A 207 149.92 -41.29 -81.81
C GLU A 207 151.12 -40.86 -82.68
N LYS A 208 150.96 -39.77 -83.46
CA LYS A 208 152.06 -39.13 -84.21
C LYS A 208 153.04 -38.36 -83.34
N VAL A 209 152.60 -37.87 -82.19
CA VAL A 209 153.43 -37.09 -81.24
C VAL A 209 154.39 -37.99 -80.45
N LYS A 210 154.13 -39.29 -80.35
CA LYS A 210 154.92 -40.24 -79.54
C LYS A 210 156.20 -40.77 -80.20
N HIS A 211 156.35 -40.62 -81.52
CA HIS A 211 157.45 -41.26 -82.30
C HIS A 211 158.58 -40.30 -82.71
N LEU A 212 158.44 -38.99 -82.44
CA LEU A 212 159.40 -37.94 -82.83
C LEU A 212 160.13 -37.28 -81.64
N THR A 213 159.93 -37.78 -80.41
CA THR A 213 160.40 -37.13 -79.16
C THR A 213 161.71 -37.71 -78.60
N GLU A 214 162.36 -38.68 -79.27
CA GLU A 214 163.53 -39.38 -78.70
C GLU A 214 164.90 -39.02 -79.30
N VAL A 215 165.00 -38.15 -80.32
CA VAL A 215 166.31 -37.74 -80.87
C VAL A 215 166.69 -36.34 -80.43
N ALA A 216 166.68 -36.16 -79.11
CA ALA A 216 167.63 -35.33 -78.39
C ALA A 216 167.61 -33.83 -78.76
N ASP A 217 167.14 -32.98 -77.87
CA ASP A 217 167.96 -32.57 -76.72
C ASP A 217 169.45 -32.45 -77.06
N THR A 218 169.80 -31.63 -78.03
CA THR A 218 170.99 -30.77 -77.87
C THR A 218 170.90 -29.53 -78.76
N VAL A 219 170.88 -28.38 -78.09
CA VAL A 219 171.27 -27.07 -78.63
C VAL A 219 170.30 -26.44 -79.63
N GLU A 220 169.32 -25.72 -79.10
CA GLU A 220 169.14 -24.29 -79.43
C GLU A 220 168.05 -23.76 -78.52
N LEU A 221 168.41 -23.45 -77.27
CA LEU A 221 168.72 -22.07 -76.94
C LEU A 221 167.71 -21.13 -77.61
N LYS A 222 166.63 -20.89 -76.86
CA LYS A 222 166.22 -19.52 -76.50
C LYS A 222 166.05 -18.66 -77.75
N THR A 223 164.83 -18.35 -78.15
CA THR A 223 164.01 -17.42 -77.37
C THR A 223 162.91 -16.98 -78.31
N GLN A 224 161.70 -16.88 -77.77
CA GLN A 224 160.48 -16.36 -78.40
C GLN A 224 159.80 -17.38 -79.33
N GLN A 225 158.63 -17.91 -78.99
CA GLN A 225 157.50 -17.18 -78.44
C GLN A 225 156.58 -18.09 -77.61
N LEU A 226 156.41 -17.69 -76.36
CA LEU A 226 155.18 -17.79 -75.57
C LEU A 226 153.91 -17.85 -76.43
N GLN A 227 152.95 -18.75 -76.13
CA GLN A 227 151.52 -18.36 -75.99
C GLN A 227 150.49 -19.39 -75.47
N THR A 228 150.77 -20.42 -74.67
CA THR A 228 149.65 -21.28 -74.18
C THR A 228 149.90 -22.09 -72.91
N SER A 229 150.24 -21.38 -71.82
CA SER A 229 150.15 -21.94 -70.46
C SER A 229 149.39 -20.99 -69.51
N LEU A 230 148.43 -20.24 -70.07
CA LEU A 230 147.63 -19.23 -69.35
C LEU A 230 146.16 -19.63 -69.14
N GLN A 231 145.75 -20.89 -69.32
CA GLN A 231 144.31 -21.23 -69.31
C GLN A 231 143.88 -22.45 -68.49
N GLN A 232 144.70 -22.92 -67.56
CA GLN A 232 144.29 -23.99 -66.63
C GLN A 232 144.32 -23.60 -65.14
N GLY A 233 144.47 -22.31 -64.82
CA GLY A 233 144.32 -21.77 -63.45
C GLY A 233 142.96 -21.12 -63.16
N SER A 234 142.26 -20.60 -64.18
CA SER A 234 141.02 -19.82 -64.01
C SER A 234 139.76 -20.67 -63.79
N GLU A 235 139.76 -21.93 -64.23
CA GLU A 235 138.58 -22.82 -64.20
C GLU A 235 138.36 -23.49 -62.83
N LEU A 236 139.44 -23.80 -62.10
CA LEU A 236 139.32 -24.32 -60.72
C LEU A 236 139.01 -23.20 -59.72
N GLN A 237 139.36 -21.95 -60.03
CA GLN A 237 139.04 -20.78 -59.21
C GLN A 237 137.60 -20.28 -59.42
N SER A 238 136.99 -20.43 -60.61
CA SER A 238 135.57 -20.12 -60.83
C SER A 238 134.65 -21.15 -60.16
N ARG A 239 134.99 -22.44 -60.25
CA ARG A 239 134.22 -23.54 -59.64
C ARG A 239 134.16 -23.44 -58.10
N CYS A 240 135.25 -23.02 -57.47
CA CYS A 240 135.27 -22.80 -56.01
C CYS A 240 134.44 -21.57 -55.59
N ARG A 241 134.38 -20.51 -56.40
CA ARG A 241 133.54 -19.33 -56.12
C ARG A 241 132.04 -19.60 -56.29
N GLU A 242 131.66 -20.45 -57.26
CA GLU A 242 130.27 -20.84 -57.48
C GLU A 242 129.70 -21.67 -56.32
N LEU A 243 130.42 -22.70 -55.87
CA LEU A 243 130.00 -23.53 -54.73
C LEU A 243 129.91 -22.73 -53.43
N GLN A 244 130.78 -21.73 -53.25
CA GLN A 244 130.75 -20.85 -52.08
C GLN A 244 129.54 -19.90 -52.11
N LYS A 245 129.13 -19.43 -53.30
CA LYS A 245 127.88 -18.66 -53.49
C LYS A 245 126.64 -19.50 -53.24
N GLU A 246 126.62 -20.73 -53.74
CA GLU A 246 125.50 -21.67 -53.57
C GLU A 246 125.30 -22.07 -52.10
N THR A 247 126.40 -22.24 -51.35
CA THR A 247 126.35 -22.50 -49.90
C THR A 247 125.79 -21.29 -49.13
N LEU A 248 126.15 -20.07 -49.54
CA LEU A 248 125.62 -18.84 -48.93
C LEU A 248 124.13 -18.66 -49.22
N ASP A 249 123.69 -18.93 -50.46
CA ASP A 249 122.28 -18.85 -50.86
C ASP A 249 121.42 -19.88 -50.13
N LEU A 250 121.91 -21.12 -49.96
CA LEU A 250 121.24 -22.14 -49.15
C LEU A 250 121.18 -21.77 -47.66
N THR A 251 122.24 -21.15 -47.13
CA THR A 251 122.26 -20.66 -45.74
C THR A 251 121.21 -19.57 -45.53
N ASN A 252 121.12 -18.60 -46.45
CA ASN A 252 120.09 -17.55 -46.43
C ASN A 252 118.67 -18.12 -46.54
N GLN A 253 118.46 -19.18 -47.34
CA GLN A 253 117.17 -19.85 -47.45
C GLN A 253 116.78 -20.57 -46.15
N VAL A 254 117.73 -21.23 -45.49
CA VAL A 254 117.49 -21.89 -44.19
C VAL A 254 117.18 -20.87 -43.10
N GLU A 255 117.89 -19.75 -43.06
CA GLU A 255 117.59 -18.65 -42.12
C GLU A 255 116.20 -18.04 -42.38
N THR A 256 115.85 -17.81 -43.65
CA THR A 256 114.53 -17.29 -44.04
C THR A 256 113.40 -18.26 -43.66
N ALA A 257 113.60 -19.56 -43.91
CA ALA A 257 112.65 -20.60 -43.51
C ALA A 257 112.54 -20.70 -41.96
N GLY A 258 113.65 -20.54 -41.24
CA GLY A 258 113.65 -20.50 -39.77
C GLY A 258 112.84 -19.33 -39.20
N LEU A 259 112.97 -18.14 -39.78
CA LEU A 259 112.17 -16.96 -39.41
C LEU A 259 110.68 -17.16 -39.71
N GLN A 260 110.33 -17.76 -40.85
CA GLN A 260 108.94 -18.10 -41.17
C GLN A 260 108.36 -19.13 -40.19
N LEU A 261 109.15 -20.14 -39.80
CA LEU A 261 108.73 -21.15 -38.82
C LEU A 261 108.46 -20.51 -37.44
N GLN A 262 109.32 -19.58 -37.00
CA GLN A 262 109.10 -18.82 -35.76
C GLN A 262 107.81 -17.99 -35.81
N LYS A 263 107.54 -17.32 -36.95
CA LYS A 263 106.30 -16.55 -37.14
C LYS A 263 105.06 -17.43 -37.06
N VAL A 264 105.04 -18.56 -37.77
CA VAL A 264 103.92 -19.52 -37.74
C VAL A 264 103.74 -20.11 -36.34
N THR A 265 104.83 -20.37 -35.61
CA THR A 265 104.78 -20.87 -34.23
C THR A 265 104.15 -19.84 -33.28
N ALA A 266 104.53 -18.56 -33.40
CA ALA A 266 103.94 -17.48 -32.61
C ALA A 266 102.44 -17.27 -32.92
N GLU A 267 102.04 -17.37 -34.19
CA GLU A 267 100.63 -17.33 -34.61
C GLU A 267 99.84 -18.53 -34.05
N MET A 268 100.41 -19.74 -34.10
CA MET A 268 99.80 -20.94 -33.50
C MET A 268 99.59 -20.78 -31.99
N ASP A 269 100.57 -20.25 -31.27
CA ASP A 269 100.47 -20.00 -29.83
C ASP A 269 99.43 -18.91 -29.51
N HIS A 270 99.31 -17.88 -30.35
CA HIS A 270 98.26 -16.89 -30.24
C HIS A 270 96.87 -17.52 -30.40
N TYR A 271 96.65 -18.32 -31.45
CA TYR A 271 95.37 -19.00 -31.66
C TYR A 271 95.05 -20.01 -30.56
N LYS A 272 96.03 -20.72 -30.02
CA LYS A 272 95.84 -21.60 -28.85
C LYS A 272 95.32 -20.83 -27.63
N LYS A 273 95.91 -19.68 -27.32
CA LYS A 273 95.46 -18.82 -26.22
C LYS A 273 94.05 -18.30 -26.45
N LEU A 274 93.73 -17.88 -27.67
CA LEU A 274 92.39 -17.42 -28.03
C LEU A 274 91.34 -18.54 -27.87
N LEU A 275 91.68 -19.76 -28.27
CA LEU A 275 90.80 -20.93 -28.16
C LEU A 275 90.51 -21.30 -26.70
N LEU A 276 91.51 -21.20 -25.82
CA LEU A 276 91.33 -21.37 -24.37
C LEU A 276 90.38 -20.34 -23.78
N VAL A 277 90.53 -19.06 -24.14
CA VAL A 277 89.64 -17.98 -23.67
C VAL A 277 88.21 -18.23 -24.17
N LYS A 278 88.04 -18.58 -25.45
CA LYS A 278 86.71 -18.88 -26.02
C LYS A 278 86.06 -20.11 -25.40
N SER A 279 86.84 -21.12 -25.03
CA SER A 279 86.34 -22.28 -24.27
C SER A 279 85.78 -21.85 -22.90
N ALA A 280 86.52 -21.01 -22.17
CA ALA A 280 86.07 -20.50 -20.87
C ALA A 280 84.80 -19.63 -20.99
N GLU A 281 84.72 -18.75 -22.00
CA GLU A 281 83.51 -17.97 -22.29
C GLU A 281 82.31 -18.88 -22.61
N LEU A 282 82.53 -19.98 -23.35
CA LEU A 282 81.49 -20.94 -23.69
C LEU A 282 80.97 -21.67 -22.43
N ASP A 283 81.86 -22.06 -21.53
CA ASP A 283 81.50 -22.68 -20.25
C ASP A 283 80.65 -21.74 -19.37
N VAL A 284 81.00 -20.45 -19.32
CA VAL A 284 80.21 -19.42 -18.63
C VAL A 284 78.82 -19.30 -19.25
N CYS A 285 78.73 -19.14 -20.57
CA CYS A 285 77.45 -19.06 -21.28
C CYS A 285 76.59 -20.31 -21.03
N GLN A 286 77.21 -21.50 -20.99
CA GLN A 286 76.51 -22.75 -20.77
C GLN A 286 75.97 -22.84 -19.33
N SER A 287 76.71 -22.32 -18.35
CA SER A 287 76.26 -22.25 -16.95
C SER A 287 75.09 -21.27 -16.76
N GLU A 288 75.14 -20.10 -17.40
CA GLU A 288 74.06 -19.11 -17.38
C GLU A 288 72.79 -19.66 -18.04
N LEU A 289 72.93 -20.35 -19.17
CA LEU A 289 71.82 -20.97 -19.87
C LEU A 289 71.13 -22.07 -19.04
N LYS A 290 71.90 -22.83 -18.24
CA LYS A 290 71.33 -23.79 -17.27
C LYS A 290 70.55 -23.07 -16.16
N LYS A 291 71.09 -21.97 -15.64
CA LYS A 291 70.43 -21.15 -14.61
C LYS A 291 69.10 -20.58 -15.12
N ILE A 292 69.10 -19.97 -16.31
CA ILE A 292 67.89 -19.41 -16.93
C ILE A 292 66.84 -20.50 -17.18
N LYS A 293 67.24 -21.70 -17.63
CA LYS A 293 66.32 -22.83 -17.81
C LYS A 293 65.65 -23.24 -16.49
N TYR A 294 66.41 -23.28 -15.40
CA TYR A 294 65.87 -23.62 -14.09
C TYR A 294 64.89 -22.54 -13.59
N GLU A 295 65.26 -21.26 -13.70
CA GLU A 295 64.41 -20.14 -13.32
C GLU A 295 63.12 -20.09 -14.16
N ASN A 296 63.22 -20.30 -15.48
CA ASN A 296 62.06 -20.40 -16.36
C ASN A 296 61.14 -21.56 -15.96
N GLY A 297 61.69 -22.73 -15.62
CA GLY A 297 60.88 -23.86 -15.16
C GLY A 297 60.07 -23.56 -13.88
N ILE A 298 60.66 -22.79 -12.95
CA ILE A 298 59.94 -22.32 -11.75
C ILE A 298 58.81 -21.36 -12.13
N VAL A 299 59.10 -20.38 -13.01
CA VAL A 299 58.10 -19.39 -13.45
C VAL A 299 56.97 -20.06 -14.22
N GLU A 300 57.27 -20.99 -15.14
CA GLU A 300 56.27 -21.78 -15.86
C GLU A 300 55.38 -22.58 -14.90
N SER A 301 55.97 -23.28 -13.92
CA SER A 301 55.19 -24.03 -12.94
C SER A 301 54.27 -23.12 -12.11
N ARG A 302 54.73 -21.92 -11.74
CA ARG A 302 53.91 -20.94 -11.02
C ARG A 302 52.75 -20.43 -11.88
N LEU A 303 53.04 -20.02 -13.12
CA LEU A 303 52.02 -19.52 -14.05
C LEU A 303 50.99 -20.60 -14.40
N MET A 304 51.41 -21.86 -14.56
CA MET A 304 50.48 -22.97 -14.79
C MET A 304 49.52 -23.17 -13.61
N LYS A 305 50.01 -23.03 -12.38
CA LYS A 305 49.18 -23.11 -11.18
C LYS A 305 48.18 -21.95 -11.11
N GLU A 306 48.65 -20.72 -11.33
CA GLU A 306 47.79 -19.53 -11.36
C GLU A 306 46.72 -19.63 -12.46
N LEU A 307 47.08 -20.13 -13.65
CA LEU A 307 46.14 -20.36 -14.73
C LEU A 307 45.03 -21.33 -14.30
N LYS A 308 45.40 -22.45 -13.67
CA LYS A 308 44.43 -23.44 -13.19
C LYS A 308 43.50 -22.88 -12.12
N GLU A 309 44.03 -22.12 -11.15
CA GLU A 309 43.22 -21.44 -10.13
C GLU A 309 42.24 -20.42 -10.76
N LYS A 310 42.67 -19.72 -11.82
CA LYS A 310 41.80 -18.78 -12.56
C LYS A 310 40.74 -19.51 -13.39
N GLU A 311 41.06 -20.65 -14.00
CA GLU A 311 40.10 -21.50 -14.72
C GLU A 311 39.03 -22.05 -13.77
N GLU A 312 39.42 -22.52 -12.58
CA GLU A 312 38.50 -22.99 -11.53
C GLU A 312 37.60 -21.85 -11.04
N SER A 313 38.17 -20.66 -10.80
CA SER A 313 37.41 -19.47 -10.40
C SER A 313 36.42 -19.04 -11.49
N LEU A 314 36.82 -19.08 -12.76
CA LEU A 314 35.96 -18.76 -13.89
C LEU A 314 34.78 -19.73 -13.98
N LEU A 315 35.02 -21.03 -13.77
CA LEU A 315 33.96 -22.05 -13.76
C LEU A 315 32.92 -21.77 -12.67
N ILE A 316 33.36 -21.39 -11.47
CA ILE A 316 32.47 -20.99 -10.37
C ILE A 316 31.65 -19.76 -10.77
N CYS A 317 32.29 -18.73 -11.33
CA CYS A 317 31.58 -17.53 -11.80
C CYS A 317 30.54 -17.87 -12.87
N GLN A 318 30.84 -18.77 -13.81
CA GLN A 318 29.88 -19.22 -14.82
C GLN A 318 28.68 -19.94 -14.21
N GLN A 319 28.91 -20.80 -13.21
CA GLN A 319 27.83 -21.49 -12.49
C GLN A 319 26.92 -20.49 -11.74
N VAL A 320 27.52 -19.51 -11.07
CA VAL A 320 26.79 -18.44 -10.37
C VAL A 320 25.96 -17.61 -11.36
N CYS A 321 26.54 -17.20 -12.49
CA CYS A 321 25.82 -16.45 -13.52
C CYS A 321 24.63 -17.25 -14.07
N LYS A 322 24.81 -18.56 -14.29
CA LYS A 322 23.72 -19.44 -14.75
C LYS A 322 22.60 -19.54 -13.71
N HIS A 323 22.95 -19.69 -12.44
CA HIS A 323 21.95 -19.73 -11.37
C HIS A 323 21.18 -18.41 -11.26
N LEU A 324 21.87 -17.27 -11.33
CA LEU A 324 21.24 -15.95 -11.31
C LEU A 324 20.32 -15.74 -12.53
N GLN A 325 20.69 -16.24 -13.71
CA GLN A 325 19.81 -16.22 -14.89
C GLN A 325 18.52 -17.02 -14.65
N GLU A 326 18.62 -18.21 -14.06
CA GLU A 326 17.45 -19.04 -13.72
C GLU A 326 16.54 -18.35 -12.68
N GLU A 327 17.14 -17.72 -11.65
CA GLU A 327 16.41 -16.99 -10.63
C GLU A 327 15.67 -15.76 -11.20
N VAL A 328 16.32 -15.01 -12.11
CA VAL A 328 15.70 -13.89 -12.83
C VAL A 328 14.51 -14.39 -13.66
N ALA A 329 14.68 -15.45 -14.45
CA ALA A 329 13.61 -16.02 -15.26
C ALA A 329 12.44 -16.56 -14.40
N GLU A 330 12.68 -17.02 -13.18
CA GLU A 330 11.61 -17.39 -12.25
C GLU A 330 10.89 -16.17 -11.66
N LYS A 331 11.63 -15.11 -11.30
CA LYS A 331 11.04 -13.86 -10.82
C LYS A 331 10.18 -13.19 -11.88
N GLU A 332 10.62 -13.16 -13.14
CA GLU A 332 9.84 -12.63 -14.27
C GLU A 332 8.52 -13.39 -14.45
N ARG A 333 8.55 -14.73 -14.39
CA ARG A 333 7.33 -15.55 -14.45
C ARG A 333 6.37 -15.23 -13.30
N LYS A 334 6.87 -15.06 -12.08
CA LYS A 334 6.06 -14.69 -10.91
C LYS A 334 5.49 -13.27 -11.06
N GLU A 335 6.24 -12.33 -11.61
CA GLU A 335 5.77 -10.97 -11.87
C GLU A 335 4.64 -10.96 -12.90
N GLU A 336 4.77 -11.73 -14.00
CA GLU A 336 3.71 -11.87 -15.00
C GLU A 336 2.44 -12.51 -14.42
N ASP A 337 2.58 -13.55 -13.59
CA ASP A 337 1.47 -14.17 -12.88
C ASP A 337 0.76 -13.16 -11.96
N LEU A 338 1.52 -12.35 -11.23
CA LEU A 338 0.98 -11.29 -10.37
C LEU A 338 0.26 -10.23 -11.21
N LYS A 339 0.85 -9.73 -12.30
CA LYS A 339 0.20 -8.79 -13.22
C LYS A 339 -1.14 -9.34 -13.73
N ARG A 340 -1.18 -10.62 -14.12
CA ARG A 340 -2.41 -11.29 -14.55
C ARG A 340 -3.46 -11.44 -13.45
N ARG A 341 -3.06 -11.55 -12.17
CA ARG A 341 -4.00 -11.58 -11.04
C ARG A 341 -4.51 -10.18 -10.71
N THR A 342 -3.62 -9.20 -10.64
CA THR A 342 -3.96 -7.79 -10.40
C THR A 342 -4.94 -7.29 -11.46
N GLY A 343 -4.67 -7.54 -12.75
CA GLY A 343 -5.60 -7.14 -13.82
C GLY A 343 -6.98 -7.79 -13.73
N ARG A 344 -7.08 -9.04 -13.24
CA ARG A 344 -8.38 -9.67 -12.95
C ARG A 344 -9.11 -8.98 -11.81
N SER A 345 -8.43 -8.74 -10.69
CA SER A 345 -9.02 -8.05 -9.54
C SER A 345 -9.40 -6.59 -9.86
N GLU A 346 -8.63 -5.90 -10.69
CA GLU A 346 -8.97 -4.56 -11.18
C GLU A 346 -10.24 -4.60 -12.04
N SER A 347 -10.36 -5.57 -12.95
CA SER A 347 -11.59 -5.75 -13.74
C SER A 347 -12.80 -6.06 -12.86
N GLU A 348 -12.65 -6.95 -11.86
CA GLU A 348 -13.71 -7.27 -10.90
C GLU A 348 -14.12 -6.02 -10.09
N LEU A 349 -13.15 -5.25 -9.60
CA LEU A 349 -13.40 -4.02 -8.89
C LEU A 349 -14.19 -3.01 -9.74
N GLU A 350 -13.85 -2.87 -11.02
CA GLU A 350 -14.53 -1.96 -11.93
C GLU A 350 -15.99 -2.40 -12.17
N THR A 351 -16.24 -3.71 -12.30
CA THR A 351 -17.61 -4.24 -12.38
C THR A 351 -18.42 -3.97 -11.10
N LEU A 352 -17.81 -4.12 -9.92
CA LEU A 352 -18.47 -3.84 -8.64
C LEU A 352 -18.79 -2.36 -8.47
N LYS A 353 -17.89 -1.45 -8.88
CA LYS A 353 -18.16 -0.01 -8.88
C LYS A 353 -19.34 0.35 -9.78
N ALA A 354 -19.40 -0.23 -10.98
CA ALA A 354 -20.50 0.00 -11.90
C ALA A 354 -21.84 -0.46 -11.30
N LEU A 355 -21.88 -1.66 -10.69
CA LEU A 355 -23.06 -2.18 -10.00
C LEU A 355 -23.46 -1.31 -8.80
N LEU A 356 -22.48 -0.83 -8.02
CA LEU A 356 -22.75 0.07 -6.89
C LEU A 356 -23.39 1.36 -7.37
N SER A 357 -22.81 2.00 -8.39
CA SER A 357 -23.36 3.24 -8.97
C SER A 357 -24.78 3.04 -9.51
N GLN A 358 -25.04 1.92 -10.17
CA GLN A 358 -26.39 1.57 -10.61
C GLN A 358 -27.35 1.44 -9.42
N THR A 359 -26.96 0.72 -8.38
CA THR A 359 -27.79 0.51 -7.18
C THR A 359 -28.06 1.83 -6.44
N GLU A 360 -27.07 2.71 -6.34
CA GLU A 360 -27.24 4.05 -5.76
C GLU A 360 -28.25 4.89 -6.55
N GLN A 361 -28.21 4.81 -7.88
CA GLN A 361 -29.19 5.48 -8.75
C GLN A 361 -30.60 4.91 -8.56
N GLU A 362 -30.75 3.59 -8.48
CA GLU A 362 -32.04 2.92 -8.21
C GLU A 362 -32.61 3.34 -6.85
N VAL A 363 -31.77 3.41 -5.80
CA VAL A 363 -32.18 3.88 -4.47
C VAL A 363 -32.63 5.35 -4.51
N LEU A 364 -31.93 6.19 -5.29
CA LEU A 364 -32.33 7.59 -5.49
C LEU A 364 -33.71 7.69 -6.15
N MET A 365 -33.96 6.91 -7.21
CA MET A 365 -35.25 6.87 -7.89
C MET A 365 -36.36 6.40 -6.94
N LEU A 366 -36.14 5.32 -6.19
CA LEU A 366 -37.12 4.81 -5.21
C LEU A 366 -37.41 5.83 -4.09
N LYS A 367 -36.41 6.60 -3.65
CA LYS A 367 -36.62 7.68 -2.67
C LYS A 367 -37.51 8.78 -3.24
N GLN A 368 -37.28 9.19 -4.49
CA GLN A 368 -38.11 10.18 -5.17
C GLN A 368 -39.56 9.68 -5.35
N GLU A 369 -39.74 8.43 -5.77
CA GLU A 369 -41.07 7.80 -5.87
C GLU A 369 -41.80 7.79 -4.52
N ARG A 370 -41.09 7.42 -3.44
CA ARG A 370 -41.64 7.44 -2.09
C ARG A 370 -42.08 8.84 -1.66
N GLU A 371 -41.28 9.87 -1.93
CA GLU A 371 -41.64 11.26 -1.62
C GLU A 371 -42.88 11.72 -2.39
N LEU A 372 -42.94 11.44 -3.69
CA LEU A 372 -44.12 11.74 -4.51
C LEU A 372 -45.38 11.06 -3.96
N LEU A 373 -45.25 9.79 -3.56
CA LEU A 373 -46.35 9.03 -2.98
C LEU A 373 -46.79 9.59 -1.62
N LEU A 374 -45.85 10.01 -0.77
CA LEU A 374 -46.16 10.68 0.49
C LEU A 374 -46.90 12.01 0.28
N VAL A 375 -46.43 12.84 -0.65
CA VAL A 375 -47.09 14.11 -1.00
C VAL A 375 -48.50 13.85 -1.55
N SER A 376 -48.67 12.84 -2.40
CA SER A 376 -49.97 12.43 -2.92
C SER A 376 -50.92 11.98 -1.79
N GLN A 377 -50.47 11.09 -0.90
CA GLN A 377 -51.26 10.63 0.23
C GLN A 377 -51.62 11.76 1.19
N GLN A 378 -50.69 12.67 1.46
CA GLN A 378 -50.94 13.85 2.29
C GLN A 378 -52.01 14.75 1.68
N SER A 379 -51.88 15.10 0.39
CA SER A 379 -52.88 15.92 -0.29
C SER A 379 -54.28 15.29 -0.31
N ARG A 380 -54.38 13.96 -0.50
CA ARG A 380 -55.63 13.22 -0.41
C ARG A 380 -56.24 13.26 1.00
N THR A 381 -55.40 13.15 2.03
CA THR A 381 -55.84 13.24 3.42
C THR A 381 -56.39 14.63 3.75
N GLU A 382 -55.69 15.69 3.32
CA GLU A 382 -56.13 17.08 3.46
C GLU A 382 -57.45 17.33 2.74
N GLN A 383 -57.62 16.82 1.52
CA GLN A 383 -58.89 16.90 0.77
C GLN A 383 -60.05 16.23 1.51
N LEU A 384 -59.83 15.04 2.08
CA LEU A 384 -60.85 14.33 2.87
C LEU A 384 -61.18 15.08 4.17
N GLN A 385 -60.18 15.61 4.86
CA GLN A 385 -60.37 16.42 6.05
C GLN A 385 -61.18 17.68 5.74
N GLU A 386 -60.87 18.39 4.65
CA GLU A 386 -61.59 19.58 4.23
C GLU A 386 -63.03 19.26 3.80
N ALA A 387 -63.25 18.15 3.08
CA ALA A 387 -64.60 17.69 2.72
C ALA A 387 -65.45 17.37 3.96
N LEU A 388 -64.85 16.73 4.98
CA LEU A 388 -65.52 16.51 6.28
C LEU A 388 -65.79 17.83 6.99
N ARG A 389 -64.81 18.74 7.02
CA ARG A 389 -64.93 20.06 7.64
C ARG A 389 -66.06 20.89 7.01
N GLN A 390 -66.28 20.78 5.70
CA GLN A 390 -67.39 21.43 5.00
C GLN A 390 -68.75 20.75 5.26
N LYS A 391 -68.79 19.42 5.43
CA LYS A 391 -70.04 18.68 5.69
C LYS A 391 -70.55 18.82 7.12
N ILE A 392 -69.66 18.91 8.12
CA ILE A 392 -70.02 18.99 9.54
C ILE A 392 -71.00 20.14 9.84
N PRO A 393 -70.77 21.40 9.39
CA PRO A 393 -71.71 22.50 9.61
C PRO A 393 -73.09 22.26 8.99
N GLY A 394 -73.15 21.64 7.81
CA GLY A 394 -74.42 21.29 7.15
C GLY A 394 -75.21 20.26 7.96
N LEU A 395 -74.53 19.22 8.45
CA LEU A 395 -75.14 18.21 9.33
C LEU A 395 -75.62 18.84 10.65
N ILE A 396 -74.78 19.64 11.31
CA ILE A 396 -75.15 20.36 12.54
C ILE A 396 -76.36 21.27 12.30
N SER A 397 -76.37 22.03 11.20
CA SER A 397 -77.49 22.93 10.85
C SER A 397 -78.78 22.15 10.62
N SER A 398 -78.72 21.04 9.87
CA SER A 398 -79.88 20.18 9.61
C SER A 398 -80.44 19.52 10.87
N ALA A 399 -79.57 19.02 11.75
CA ALA A 399 -79.95 18.45 13.05
C ALA A 399 -80.52 19.52 13.98
N THR A 400 -79.90 20.70 14.03
CA THR A 400 -80.39 21.85 14.82
C THR A 400 -81.76 22.30 14.35
N LYS A 401 -82.00 22.35 13.02
CA LYS A 401 -83.31 22.70 12.46
C LYS A 401 -84.37 21.65 12.80
N SER A 402 -84.02 20.37 12.73
CA SER A 402 -84.94 19.27 13.07
C SER A 402 -85.31 19.30 14.55
N LEU A 403 -84.32 19.44 15.43
CA LEU A 403 -84.54 19.62 16.87
C LEU A 403 -85.38 20.87 17.17
N ARG A 404 -85.14 21.98 16.45
CA ARG A 404 -85.94 23.20 16.60
C ARG A 404 -87.41 22.97 16.26
N MET A 405 -87.70 22.30 15.15
CA MET A 405 -89.07 21.93 14.78
C MET A 405 -89.71 21.02 15.82
N GLU A 406 -88.95 20.07 16.38
CA GLU A 406 -89.44 19.18 17.43
C GLU A 406 -89.75 19.95 18.72
N THR A 407 -88.89 20.91 19.11
CA THR A 407 -89.19 21.83 20.23
C THR A 407 -90.41 22.71 19.96
N GLU A 408 -90.60 23.24 18.76
CA GLU A 408 -91.79 24.04 18.40
C GLU A 408 -93.08 23.20 18.50
N ILE A 409 -93.04 21.94 18.05
CA ILE A 409 -94.17 21.00 18.18
C ILE A 409 -94.48 20.72 19.65
N LEU A 410 -93.45 20.50 20.47
CA LEU A 410 -93.60 20.27 21.91
C LEU A 410 -94.12 21.52 22.64
N GLU A 411 -93.64 22.71 22.29
CA GLU A 411 -94.15 23.98 22.81
C GLU A 411 -95.62 24.18 22.46
N LYS A 412 -96.04 23.88 21.22
CA LYS A 412 -97.45 23.97 20.83
C LYS A 412 -98.33 22.99 21.60
N LYS A 413 -97.87 21.74 21.79
CA LYS A 413 -98.57 20.76 22.64
C LYS A 413 -98.68 21.23 24.09
N LEU A 414 -97.66 21.88 24.61
CA LEU A 414 -97.68 22.47 25.96
C LEU A 414 -98.70 23.60 26.06
N GLN A 415 -98.73 24.51 25.08
CA GLN A 415 -99.72 25.59 25.00
C GLN A 415 -101.16 25.05 24.91
N ASP A 416 -101.41 24.05 24.06
CA ASP A 416 -102.72 23.40 23.93
C ASP A 416 -103.15 22.74 25.25
N ALA A 417 -102.22 22.09 25.96
CA ALA A 417 -102.48 21.50 27.27
C ALA A 417 -102.81 22.57 28.32
N GLN A 418 -102.08 23.69 28.33
CA GLN A 418 -102.33 24.83 29.21
C GLN A 418 -103.71 25.46 28.96
N MET A 419 -104.10 25.62 27.69
CA MET A 419 -105.41 26.15 27.30
C MET A 419 -106.55 25.23 27.75
N LYS A 420 -106.42 23.91 27.58
CA LYS A 420 -107.39 22.92 28.08
C LYS A 420 -107.51 22.91 29.61
N LEU A 421 -106.40 23.18 30.30
CA LEU A 421 -106.38 23.32 31.76
C LEU A 421 -107.12 24.59 32.20
N ALA A 422 -106.87 25.71 31.51
CA ALA A 422 -107.55 26.98 31.75
C ALA A 422 -109.07 26.89 31.45
N GLU A 423 -109.49 26.19 30.40
CA GLU A 423 -110.90 25.92 30.11
C GLU A 423 -111.55 25.10 31.24
N LYS A 424 -110.90 24.01 31.68
CA LYS A 424 -111.37 23.20 32.80
C LYS A 424 -111.49 24.00 34.09
N ASP A 425 -110.52 24.87 34.37
CA ASP A 425 -110.56 25.71 35.56
C ASP A 425 -111.64 26.80 35.44
N GLY A 426 -111.88 27.32 34.23
CA GLY A 426 -113.01 28.21 33.94
C GLY A 426 -114.37 27.53 34.12
N ASP A 427 -114.51 26.27 33.72
CA ASP A 427 -115.76 25.51 33.91
C ASP A 427 -115.99 25.16 35.39
N LYS A 428 -114.94 24.80 36.14
CA LYS A 428 -115.03 24.67 37.61
C LYS A 428 -115.42 25.99 38.27
N GLU A 429 -114.90 27.13 37.80
CA GLU A 429 -115.24 28.45 38.36
C GLU A 429 -116.71 28.81 38.13
N LYS A 430 -117.26 28.49 36.93
CA LYS A 430 -118.69 28.63 36.65
C LYS A 430 -119.54 27.73 37.56
N GLU A 431 -119.09 26.49 37.79
CA GLU A 431 -119.75 25.55 38.71
C GLU A 431 -119.74 26.07 40.15
N ILE A 432 -118.60 26.60 40.62
CA ILE A 432 -118.48 27.28 41.92
C ILE A 432 -119.43 28.48 42.01
N GLN A 433 -119.54 29.30 40.96
CA GLN A 433 -120.49 30.44 40.95
C GLN A 433 -121.95 29.98 40.97
N SER A 434 -122.29 28.89 40.29
CA SER A 434 -123.63 28.29 40.33
C SER A 434 -123.97 27.77 41.73
N LEU A 435 -123.04 27.05 42.36
CA LEU A 435 -123.19 26.57 43.73
C LEU A 435 -123.31 27.72 44.73
N LYS A 436 -122.51 28.80 44.59
CA LYS A 436 -122.65 30.02 45.40
C LYS A 436 -124.03 30.65 45.26
N ARG A 437 -124.58 30.72 44.05
CA ARG A 437 -125.93 31.28 43.80
C ARG A 437 -127.01 30.42 44.47
N LEU A 438 -126.89 29.11 44.39
CA LEU A 438 -127.79 28.16 45.05
C LEU A 438 -127.71 28.27 46.58
N ILE A 439 -126.50 28.46 47.14
CA ILE A 439 -126.31 28.71 48.56
C ILE A 439 -127.02 30.01 48.98
N SER A 440 -126.85 31.10 48.24
CA SER A 440 -127.54 32.36 48.54
C SER A 440 -129.07 32.25 48.44
N GLU A 441 -129.60 31.48 47.49
CA GLU A 441 -131.03 31.19 47.39
C GLU A 441 -131.55 30.41 48.61
N LEU A 442 -130.82 29.36 49.03
CA LEU A 442 -131.16 28.59 50.22
C LEU A 442 -131.04 29.42 51.51
N GLU A 443 -130.04 30.29 51.62
CA GLU A 443 -129.89 31.24 52.72
C GLU A 443 -131.06 32.24 52.75
N PHE A 444 -131.50 32.74 51.60
CA PHE A 444 -132.66 33.64 51.51
C PHE A 444 -133.96 32.94 51.93
N GLN A 445 -134.18 31.71 51.46
CA GLN A 445 -135.32 30.89 51.88
C GLN A 445 -135.30 30.61 53.39
N LEU A 446 -134.14 30.24 53.95
CA LEU A 446 -133.97 30.05 55.40
C LEU A 446 -134.27 31.33 56.20
N THR A 447 -133.93 32.50 55.67
CA THR A 447 -134.17 33.80 56.30
C THR A 447 -135.66 34.17 56.25
N MET A 448 -136.34 33.89 55.12
CA MET A 448 -137.79 34.06 55.00
C MET A 448 -138.55 33.12 55.94
N GLU A 449 -138.19 31.84 56.00
CA GLU A 449 -138.79 30.86 56.92
C GLU A 449 -138.60 31.28 58.39
N LYS A 450 -137.42 31.80 58.75
CA LYS A 450 -137.15 32.34 60.10
C LYS A 450 -138.05 33.53 60.42
N SER A 451 -138.19 34.48 59.51
CA SER A 451 -139.05 35.66 59.71
C SER A 451 -140.54 35.31 59.78
N ASN A 452 -141.00 34.32 59.01
CA ASN A 452 -142.37 33.80 59.06
C ASN A 452 -142.63 33.05 60.38
N SER A 453 -141.66 32.29 60.86
CA SER A 453 -141.74 31.60 62.16
C SER A 453 -141.75 32.59 63.33
N GLU A 454 -140.96 33.66 63.28
CA GLU A 454 -140.98 34.76 64.27
C GLU A 454 -142.31 35.52 64.26
N SER A 455 -142.87 35.81 63.08
CA SER A 455 -144.20 36.41 62.91
C SER A 455 -145.32 35.55 63.52
N PHE A 456 -145.23 34.23 63.34
CA PHE A 456 -146.20 33.27 63.89
C PHE A 456 -146.09 33.17 65.43
N LEU A 457 -144.88 33.14 65.97
CA LEU A 457 -144.64 33.14 67.41
C LEU A 457 -145.10 34.44 68.09
N ASP A 458 -144.98 35.59 67.42
CA ASP A 458 -145.43 36.88 67.95
C ASP A 458 -146.97 36.99 67.99
N LYS A 459 -147.67 36.39 67.02
CA LYS A 459 -149.14 36.26 67.06
C LYS A 459 -149.60 35.36 68.21
N LEU A 460 -148.97 34.19 68.39
CA LEU A 460 -149.26 33.28 69.51
C LEU A 460 -149.01 33.93 70.88
N ARG A 461 -147.95 34.74 71.03
CA ARG A 461 -147.70 35.51 72.26
C ARG A 461 -148.80 36.53 72.56
N LYS A 462 -149.28 37.24 71.54
CA LYS A 462 -150.37 38.21 71.68
C LYS A 462 -151.69 37.54 72.07
N GLU A 463 -151.95 36.34 71.53
CA GLU A 463 -153.15 35.55 71.82
C GLU A 463 -153.12 34.91 73.23
N ILE A 464 -151.97 34.41 73.67
CA ILE A 464 -151.75 33.94 75.04
C ILE A 464 -151.92 35.08 76.05
N LYS A 465 -151.39 36.27 75.74
CA LYS A 465 -151.54 37.45 76.61
C LYS A 465 -153.02 37.86 76.74
N HIS A 466 -153.77 37.89 75.64
CA HIS A 466 -155.20 38.18 75.67
C HIS A 466 -156.00 37.17 76.50
N LYS A 467 -155.71 35.86 76.36
CA LYS A 467 -156.35 34.80 77.14
C LYS A 467 -156.01 34.86 78.63
N THR A 468 -154.79 35.32 78.97
CA THR A 468 -154.35 35.49 80.37
C THR A 468 -155.11 36.64 81.04
N ASP A 469 -155.26 37.77 80.34
CA ASP A 469 -156.02 38.93 80.83
C ASP A 469 -157.52 38.61 81.00
N GLU A 470 -158.10 37.77 80.12
CA GLU A 470 -159.47 37.23 80.28
C GLU A 470 -159.62 36.34 81.54
N LEU A 471 -158.62 35.51 81.80
CA LEU A 471 -158.61 34.59 82.95
C LEU A 471 -158.50 35.34 84.28
N GLU A 472 -157.71 36.41 84.32
CA GLU A 472 -157.52 37.26 85.50
C GLU A 472 -158.83 38.01 85.85
N LYS A 473 -159.57 38.44 84.83
CA LYS A 473 -160.89 39.07 84.96
C LYS A 473 -161.94 38.11 85.53
N LEU A 474 -162.01 36.89 84.99
CA LEU A 474 -162.91 35.83 85.50
C LEU A 474 -162.52 35.38 86.92
N THR A 475 -161.24 35.45 87.27
CA THR A 475 -160.76 35.13 88.62
C THR A 475 -161.19 36.22 89.61
N GLN A 476 -161.15 37.50 89.24
CA GLN A 476 -161.70 38.58 90.05
C GLN A 476 -163.22 38.45 90.26
N GLU A 477 -163.98 38.12 89.21
CA GLU A 477 -165.43 37.88 89.31
C GLU A 477 -165.76 36.68 90.20
N LYS A 478 -165.00 35.58 90.09
CA LYS A 478 -165.12 34.43 90.99
C LYS A 478 -164.88 34.82 92.46
N THR A 479 -163.90 35.69 92.71
CA THR A 479 -163.56 36.12 94.09
C THR A 479 -164.65 37.01 94.68
N GLN A 480 -165.30 37.86 93.86
CA GLN A 480 -166.47 38.64 94.27
C GLN A 480 -167.69 37.75 94.59
N LEU A 481 -167.96 36.72 93.78
CA LEU A 481 -169.06 35.78 94.02
C LEU A 481 -168.86 34.93 95.28
N ILE A 482 -167.62 34.55 95.60
CA ILE A 482 -167.29 33.84 96.85
C ILE A 482 -167.54 34.73 98.06
N HIS A 483 -167.21 36.02 97.98
CA HIS A 483 -167.47 36.97 99.06
C HIS A 483 -168.98 37.16 99.30
N SER A 484 -169.78 37.27 98.22
CA SER A 484 -171.24 37.34 98.34
C SER A 484 -171.86 36.04 98.88
N LEU A 485 -171.33 34.87 98.51
CA LEU A 485 -171.82 33.57 99.01
C LEU A 485 -171.55 33.40 100.51
N SER A 486 -170.37 33.83 100.97
CA SER A 486 -170.00 33.86 102.40
C SER A 486 -170.99 34.70 103.21
N GLN A 487 -171.39 35.85 102.70
CA GLN A 487 -172.29 36.77 103.40
C GLN A 487 -173.71 36.19 103.52
N VAL A 488 -174.21 35.53 102.48
CA VAL A 488 -175.51 34.86 102.48
C VAL A 488 -175.50 33.61 103.39
N GLN A 489 -174.37 32.91 103.51
CA GLN A 489 -174.23 31.80 104.47
C GLN A 489 -174.27 32.27 105.92
N GLU A 490 -173.73 33.44 106.22
CA GLU A 490 -173.76 34.03 107.56
C GLU A 490 -175.18 34.45 107.96
N GLU A 491 -175.94 35.04 107.03
CA GLU A 491 -177.36 35.37 107.23
C GLU A 491 -178.23 34.11 107.42
N ASN A 492 -177.93 33.02 106.71
CA ASN A 492 -178.66 31.76 106.85
C ASN A 492 -178.35 31.04 108.18
N SER A 493 -177.12 31.15 108.67
CA SER A 493 -176.75 30.67 110.01
C SER A 493 -177.52 31.40 111.12
N LEU A 494 -177.73 32.72 110.97
CA LEU A 494 -178.48 33.52 111.93
C LEU A 494 -179.98 33.19 111.94
N LEU A 495 -180.55 32.89 110.77
CA LEU A 495 -181.94 32.44 110.66
C LEU A 495 -182.14 31.04 111.26
N GLN A 496 -181.19 30.12 111.07
CA GLN A 496 -181.25 28.81 111.72
C GLN A 496 -181.16 28.91 113.25
N ASP A 497 -180.38 29.86 113.78
CA ASP A 497 -180.28 30.08 115.23
C ASP A 497 -181.56 30.64 115.85
N THR A 498 -182.29 31.43 115.06
CA THR A 498 -183.60 31.99 115.44
C THR A 498 -184.65 30.88 115.51
N VAL A 499 -184.65 29.95 114.54
CA VAL A 499 -185.56 28.79 114.52
C VAL A 499 -185.25 27.80 115.65
N ARG A 500 -183.98 27.64 116.02
CA ARG A 500 -183.57 26.76 117.11
C ARG A 500 -184.12 27.21 118.47
N ARG A 501 -184.12 28.51 118.76
CA ARG A 501 -184.63 29.01 120.06
C ARG A 501 -186.14 28.95 120.18
N GLU A 502 -186.90 29.11 119.09
CA GLU A 502 -188.37 28.93 119.15
C GLU A 502 -188.79 27.47 119.36
N CYS A 503 -187.97 26.49 118.97
CA CYS A 503 -188.30 25.08 119.15
C CYS A 503 -188.02 24.55 120.58
N GLU A 504 -187.18 25.23 121.36
CA GLU A 504 -186.90 24.84 122.75
C GLU A 504 -187.98 25.33 123.74
N GLU A 505 -188.89 26.23 123.34
CA GLU A 505 -190.05 26.68 124.13
C GLU A 505 -191.22 25.65 124.22
N ARG A 506 -191.05 24.41 123.75
CA ARG A 506 -192.17 23.44 123.70
C ARG A 506 -191.95 22.06 124.32
N PHE A 507 -190.89 21.85 125.10
CA PHE A 507 -190.76 20.58 125.84
C PHE A 507 -190.47 20.66 127.34
N GLU A 508 -190.43 21.84 127.96
CA GLU A 508 -190.58 22.10 129.41
C GLU A 508 -190.80 23.60 129.63
#